data_AF-A0A2V3J1F9-F1
#
_entry.id   AF-A0A2V3J1F9-F1
#
_cell.length_a   1.000
_cell.length_b   1.000
_cell.length_c   1.000
_cell.angle_alpha   90.00
_cell.angle_beta   90.00
_cell.angle_gamma   90.00
#
_symmetry.space_group_name_H-M   'P 1'
#
loop_
_entity.id
_entity.type
_entity.pdbx_description
1 polymer ?
#
loop_
_entity_poly.entity_id
_entity_poly.type
_entity_poly.pdbx_seq_one_letter_code
_entity_poly.pdbx_strand_id
1 'polypeptide(L)'
;MLHALKRSTVGLSAAKHEPVNTEFENLKTNLDNVQKSLSTALSEIDGAQKAYKKAATDAGKFSTTLFNLYPNDDDTRVLFKTTLDQVVDVVPKDLEEAIEPTSQVRSLERVVSAYLTEIKSLAEEYPKLDTARRDYAMYQAKVDKLGKKDSDSDKQSRNMGKLEDSKAKYNSLLEGTLHRMKKTYEKAAIMFRASYIAYWIYQNSVHDILGKHFGPAMSYARLHADAVLLESGTASAPPSPTPPSPTE
;
A
#
# COMPACT_ATOMS: atom_id res chain seq x y z
N MET A 1 -23.34 -29.51 23.07
CA MET A 1 -22.80 -29.41 21.69
C MET A 1 -23.85 -29.62 20.60
N LEU A 2 -24.68 -30.67 20.64
CA LEU A 2 -25.72 -30.95 19.63
C LEU A 2 -26.73 -29.81 19.39
N HIS A 3 -27.17 -29.10 20.43
CA HIS A 3 -28.08 -27.96 20.29
C HIS A 3 -27.46 -26.75 19.56
N ALA A 4 -26.17 -26.48 19.75
CA ALA A 4 -25.47 -25.39 19.06
C ALA A 4 -25.26 -25.72 17.57
N LEU A 5 -24.91 -26.97 17.26
CA LEU A 5 -24.80 -27.47 15.89
C LEU A 5 -26.12 -27.38 15.14
N LYS A 6 -27.23 -27.83 15.75
CA LYS A 6 -28.57 -27.78 15.14
C LYS A 6 -29.05 -26.34 14.91
N ARG A 7 -28.70 -25.41 15.81
CA ARG A 7 -29.00 -23.98 15.67
C ARG A 7 -28.21 -23.35 14.51
N SER A 8 -26.93 -23.71 14.38
CA SER A 8 -26.07 -23.27 13.27
C SER A 8 -26.60 -23.72 11.91
N THR A 9 -26.95 -25.00 11.74
CA THR A 9 -27.44 -25.54 10.46
C THR A 9 -28.78 -24.92 10.02
N VAL A 10 -29.72 -24.71 10.94
CA VAL A 10 -31.02 -24.11 10.62
C VAL A 10 -30.90 -22.60 10.34
N GLY A 11 -30.02 -21.90 11.08
CA GLY A 11 -29.72 -20.49 10.80
C GLY A 11 -29.05 -20.29 9.44
N LEU A 12 -28.16 -21.19 9.03
CA LEU A 12 -27.52 -21.17 7.71
C LEU A 12 -28.51 -21.38 6.55
N SER A 13 -29.51 -22.26 6.69
CA SER A 13 -30.50 -22.46 5.63
C SER A 13 -31.50 -21.30 5.53
N ALA A 14 -31.89 -20.71 6.67
CA ALA A 14 -32.83 -19.59 6.70
C ALA A 14 -32.18 -18.28 6.20
N ALA A 15 -30.93 -18.01 6.58
CA ALA A 15 -30.20 -16.81 6.17
C ALA A 15 -29.86 -16.74 4.67
N LYS A 16 -30.03 -17.83 3.92
CA LYS A 16 -29.95 -17.84 2.45
C LYS A 16 -31.14 -17.16 1.77
N HIS A 17 -32.27 -17.00 2.46
CA HIS A 17 -33.50 -16.43 1.91
C HIS A 17 -33.74 -14.98 2.31
N GLU A 18 -32.93 -14.43 3.22
CA GLU A 18 -33.06 -13.06 3.69
C GLU A 18 -32.11 -12.14 2.90
N PRO A 19 -32.60 -11.03 2.32
CA PRO A 19 -31.76 -10.11 1.57
C PRO A 19 -30.65 -9.55 2.45
N VAL A 20 -29.41 -9.68 1.96
CA VAL A 20 -28.23 -9.07 2.58
C VAL A 20 -28.35 -7.56 2.44
N ASN A 21 -27.93 -6.81 3.46
CA ASN A 21 -27.93 -5.34 3.38
C ASN A 21 -26.90 -4.88 2.33
N THR A 22 -27.40 -4.34 1.21
CA THR A 22 -26.56 -3.92 0.07
C THR A 22 -25.58 -2.81 0.43
N GLU A 23 -25.97 -1.88 1.30
CA GLU A 23 -25.10 -0.79 1.74
C GLU A 23 -23.90 -1.33 2.53
N PHE A 24 -24.13 -2.30 3.41
CA PHE A 24 -23.08 -2.98 4.16
C PHE A 24 -22.10 -3.70 3.21
N GLU A 25 -22.59 -4.49 2.25
CA GLU A 25 -21.70 -5.20 1.31
C GLU A 25 -20.91 -4.25 0.41
N ASN A 26 -21.52 -3.14 -0.03
CA ASN A 26 -20.85 -2.11 -0.81
C ASN A 26 -19.74 -1.45 0.00
N LEU A 27 -20.02 -1.01 1.24
CA LEU A 27 -19.01 -0.39 2.10
C LEU A 27 -17.90 -1.37 2.47
N LYS A 28 -18.24 -2.64 2.71
CA LYS A 28 -17.26 -3.69 3.00
C LYS A 28 -16.31 -3.88 1.82
N THR A 29 -16.86 -4.02 0.61
CA THR A 29 -16.08 -4.12 -0.63
C THR A 29 -15.19 -2.90 -0.82
N ASN A 30 -15.72 -1.70 -0.60
CA ASN A 30 -14.96 -0.47 -0.73
C ASN A 30 -13.81 -0.39 0.29
N LEU A 31 -14.06 -0.73 1.56
CA LEU A 31 -13.02 -0.75 2.60
C LEU A 31 -11.96 -1.83 2.34
N ASP A 32 -12.35 -3.00 1.83
CA ASP A 32 -11.41 -4.06 1.42
C ASP A 32 -10.51 -3.59 0.27
N ASN A 33 -11.07 -2.87 -0.70
CA ASN A 33 -10.30 -2.28 -1.80
C ASN A 33 -9.33 -1.20 -1.29
N VAL A 34 -9.80 -0.30 -0.42
CA VAL A 34 -8.96 0.72 0.23
C VAL A 34 -7.81 0.06 1.00
N GLN A 35 -8.10 -0.98 1.78
CA GLN A 35 -7.10 -1.71 2.55
C GLN A 35 -6.02 -2.30 1.64
N LYS A 36 -6.42 -2.96 0.54
CA LYS A 36 -5.50 -3.53 -0.44
C LYS A 36 -4.63 -2.44 -1.06
N SER A 37 -5.24 -1.40 -1.62
CA SER A 37 -4.51 -0.34 -2.33
C SER A 37 -3.52 0.40 -1.43
N LEU A 38 -3.91 0.77 -0.21
CA LEU A 38 -3.01 1.46 0.73
C LEU A 38 -1.91 0.53 1.25
N SER A 39 -2.19 -0.76 1.47
CA SER A 39 -1.15 -1.73 1.83
C SER A 39 -0.12 -1.90 0.72
N THR A 40 -0.57 -1.97 -0.54
CA THR A 40 0.31 -1.98 -1.71
C THR A 40 1.14 -0.71 -1.78
N ALA A 41 0.54 0.46 -1.61
CA ALA A 41 1.27 1.74 -1.66
C ALA A 41 2.38 1.81 -0.59
N LEU A 42 2.12 1.36 0.65
CA LEU A 42 3.16 1.28 1.69
C LEU A 42 4.28 0.31 1.29
N SER A 43 3.94 -0.84 0.70
CA SER A 43 4.93 -1.79 0.21
C SER A 43 5.77 -1.24 -0.95
N GLU A 44 5.20 -0.39 -1.80
CA GLU A 44 5.92 0.27 -2.91
C GLU A 44 6.90 1.33 -2.40
N ILE A 45 6.55 2.06 -1.33
CA ILE A 45 7.48 2.99 -0.67
C ILE A 45 8.67 2.23 -0.08
N ASP A 46 8.43 1.13 0.64
CA ASP A 46 9.49 0.25 1.16
C ASP A 46 10.32 -0.39 0.02
N GLY A 47 9.66 -0.78 -1.07
CA GLY A 47 10.31 -1.28 -2.28
C GLY A 47 11.27 -0.26 -2.89
N ALA A 48 10.85 0.99 -3.01
CA ALA A 48 11.70 2.09 -3.48
C ALA A 48 12.91 2.29 -2.54
N GLN A 49 12.72 2.22 -1.22
CA GLN A 49 13.81 2.30 -0.24
C GLN A 49 14.88 1.23 -0.48
N LYS A 50 14.46 -0.02 -0.62
CA LYS A 50 15.39 -1.14 -0.90
C LYS A 50 16.10 -0.98 -2.24
N ALA A 51 15.39 -0.50 -3.28
CA ALA A 51 15.97 -0.29 -4.60
C ALA A 51 17.09 0.76 -4.57
N TYR A 52 16.90 1.88 -3.88
CA TYR A 52 17.95 2.91 -3.77
C TYR A 52 19.15 2.46 -2.96
N LYS A 53 18.95 1.75 -1.84
CA LYS A 53 20.07 1.14 -1.08
C LYS A 53 20.86 0.15 -1.94
N LYS A 54 20.17 -0.66 -2.74
CA LYS A 54 20.83 -1.57 -3.70
C LYS A 54 21.62 -0.80 -4.76
N ALA A 55 21.04 0.25 -5.34
CA ALA A 55 21.72 1.07 -6.33
C ALA A 55 23.00 1.72 -5.77
N ALA A 56 22.96 2.26 -4.54
CA ALA A 56 24.14 2.77 -3.86
C ALA A 56 25.19 1.67 -3.64
N THR A 57 24.77 0.48 -3.23
CA THR A 57 25.69 -0.68 -3.06
C THR A 57 26.38 -1.04 -4.38
N ASP A 58 25.64 -1.10 -5.49
CA ASP A 58 26.19 -1.44 -6.79
C ASP A 58 27.16 -0.36 -7.31
N ALA A 59 26.82 0.92 -7.11
CA ALA A 59 27.72 2.03 -7.42
C ALA A 59 29.00 2.01 -6.56
N GLY A 60 28.90 1.56 -5.29
CA GLY A 60 30.07 1.38 -4.41
C GLY A 60 31.00 0.28 -4.92
N LYS A 61 30.45 -0.85 -5.35
CA LYS A 61 31.24 -1.95 -5.96
C LYS A 61 31.93 -1.52 -7.24
N PHE A 62 31.22 -0.79 -8.11
CA PHE A 62 31.79 -0.21 -9.32
C PHE A 62 32.97 0.71 -9.01
N SER A 63 32.77 1.67 -8.10
CA SER A 63 33.80 2.64 -7.71
C SER A 63 35.01 1.98 -7.05
N THR A 64 34.77 0.95 -6.22
CA THR A 64 35.82 0.13 -5.60
C THR A 64 36.67 -0.56 -6.66
N THR A 65 36.02 -1.15 -7.66
CA THR A 65 36.70 -1.86 -8.74
C THR A 65 37.59 -0.91 -9.54
N LEU A 66 37.06 0.25 -9.95
CA LEU A 66 37.85 1.24 -10.67
C LEU A 66 39.00 1.79 -9.84
N PHE A 67 38.78 2.17 -8.58
CA PHE A 67 39.84 2.70 -7.74
C PHE A 67 41.00 1.71 -7.49
N ASN A 68 40.67 0.42 -7.31
CA ASN A 68 41.65 -0.62 -7.02
C ASN A 68 42.42 -1.09 -8.26
N LEU A 69 41.76 -1.14 -9.42
CA LEU A 69 42.34 -1.70 -10.65
C LEU A 69 42.94 -0.63 -11.57
N TYR A 70 42.61 0.64 -11.39
CA TYR A 70 43.16 1.70 -12.21
C TYR A 70 44.65 1.91 -11.90
N PRO A 71 45.55 1.75 -12.89
CA PRO A 71 46.99 1.66 -12.65
C PRO A 71 47.65 3.04 -12.44
N ASN A 72 47.07 4.11 -12.99
CA ASN A 72 47.69 5.42 -12.99
C ASN A 72 47.31 6.19 -11.72
N ASP A 73 48.24 6.99 -11.21
CA ASP A 73 48.01 7.90 -10.09
C ASP A 73 47.81 9.33 -10.64
N ASP A 74 46.59 9.60 -11.09
CA ASP A 74 46.21 10.88 -11.71
C ASP A 74 44.85 11.38 -11.17
N ASP A 75 44.38 12.51 -11.70
CA ASP A 75 43.13 13.15 -11.30
C ASP A 75 41.91 12.20 -11.46
N THR A 76 41.96 11.26 -12.40
CA THR A 76 40.91 10.25 -12.59
C THR A 76 40.85 9.30 -11.39
N ARG A 77 42.02 8.87 -10.88
CA ARG A 77 42.08 8.03 -9.67
C ARG A 77 41.56 8.76 -8.43
N VAL A 78 41.89 10.04 -8.29
CA VAL A 78 41.37 10.89 -7.20
C VAL A 78 39.85 11.00 -7.25
N LEU A 79 39.27 11.15 -8.46
CA LEU A 79 37.83 11.16 -8.65
C LEU A 79 37.18 9.80 -8.28
N PHE A 80 37.79 8.68 -8.68
CA PHE A 80 37.29 7.34 -8.31
C PHE A 80 37.26 7.15 -6.80
N LYS A 81 38.34 7.55 -6.10
CA LYS A 81 38.41 7.49 -4.64
C LYS A 81 37.34 8.37 -3.99
N THR A 82 37.23 9.62 -4.44
CA THR A 82 36.24 10.56 -3.91
C THR A 82 34.82 10.02 -4.07
N THR A 83 34.51 9.46 -5.25
CA THR A 83 33.20 8.84 -5.52
C THR A 83 32.98 7.62 -4.64
N LEU A 84 33.99 6.77 -4.47
CA LEU A 84 33.94 5.61 -3.58
C LEU A 84 33.60 6.01 -2.14
N ASP A 85 34.32 6.98 -1.58
CA ASP A 85 34.13 7.46 -0.21
C ASP A 85 32.69 8.00 -0.01
N GLN A 86 32.16 8.73 -0.99
CA GLN A 86 30.77 9.22 -0.94
C GLN A 86 29.74 8.08 -0.97
N VAL A 87 29.92 7.10 -1.86
CA VAL A 87 28.90 6.09 -2.15
C VAL A 87 28.88 4.96 -1.13
N VAL A 88 30.02 4.64 -0.52
CA VAL A 88 30.11 3.58 0.49
C VAL A 88 29.75 4.10 1.88
N ASP A 89 30.19 5.31 2.22
CA ASP A 89 30.08 5.78 3.61
C ASP A 89 29.00 6.85 3.84
N VAL A 90 28.68 7.68 2.85
CA VAL A 90 27.82 8.86 3.03
C VAL A 90 26.43 8.61 2.49
N VAL A 91 26.30 8.21 1.23
CA VAL A 91 24.99 7.98 0.57
C VAL A 91 24.11 7.01 1.36
N PRO A 92 24.59 5.84 1.84
CA PRO A 92 23.74 4.92 2.61
C PRO A 92 23.23 5.52 3.92
N LYS A 93 24.02 6.39 4.59
CA LYS A 93 23.63 7.07 5.83
C LYS A 93 22.60 8.14 5.57
N ASP A 94 22.85 9.03 4.60
CA ASP A 94 21.89 10.09 4.22
C ASP A 94 20.56 9.47 3.74
N LEU A 95 20.59 8.32 3.03
CA LEU A 95 19.38 7.57 2.65
C LEU A 95 18.64 6.98 3.85
N GLU A 96 19.33 6.62 4.93
CA GLU A 96 18.71 6.17 6.18
C GLU A 96 18.10 7.32 6.97
N GLU A 97 18.80 8.47 7.03
CA GLU A 97 18.30 9.70 7.66
C GLU A 97 17.01 10.20 6.99
N ALA A 98 16.90 10.11 5.66
CA ALA A 98 15.68 10.48 4.92
C ALA A 98 14.41 9.73 5.39
N ILE A 99 14.57 8.56 5.99
CA ILE A 99 13.49 7.69 6.46
C ILE A 99 13.57 7.42 7.96
N GLU A 100 14.25 8.29 8.70
CA GLU A 100 14.31 8.20 10.15
C GLU A 100 12.93 8.24 10.80
N PRO A 101 12.77 7.69 12.02
CA PRO A 101 11.48 7.65 12.69
C PRO A 101 10.78 9.01 12.80
N THR A 102 11.51 10.10 12.92
CA THR A 102 10.94 11.45 13.03
C THR A 102 10.67 12.11 11.68
N SER A 103 11.04 11.47 10.56
CA SER A 103 10.87 12.04 9.23
C SER A 103 9.39 12.19 8.87
N GLN A 104 9.11 13.15 7.98
CA GLN A 104 7.76 13.40 7.48
C GLN A 104 7.21 12.17 6.74
N VAL A 105 8.06 11.44 6.00
CA VAL A 105 7.70 10.20 5.30
C VAL A 105 7.19 9.16 6.30
N ARG A 106 7.98 8.86 7.36
CA ARG A 106 7.57 7.89 8.39
C ARG A 106 6.33 8.32 9.15
N SER A 107 6.18 9.62 9.40
CA SER A 107 4.99 10.16 10.06
C SER A 107 3.72 9.91 9.24
N LEU A 108 3.78 10.12 7.92
CA LEU A 108 2.66 9.83 7.00
C LEU A 108 2.38 8.33 6.90
N GLU A 109 3.41 7.49 6.76
CA GLU A 109 3.26 6.03 6.74
C GLU A 109 2.61 5.48 8.02
N ARG A 110 2.94 6.04 9.19
CA ARG A 110 2.31 5.68 10.47
C ARG A 110 0.82 5.99 10.49
N VAL A 111 0.43 7.18 10.01
CA VAL A 111 -0.99 7.56 9.97
C VAL A 111 -1.78 6.62 9.05
N VAL A 112 -1.22 6.29 7.88
CA VAL A 112 -1.83 5.31 6.95
C VAL A 112 -1.88 3.91 7.59
N SER A 113 -0.82 3.49 8.27
CA SER A 113 -0.76 2.19 8.97
C SER A 113 -1.78 2.10 10.11
N ALA A 114 -1.97 3.18 10.87
CA ALA A 114 -2.98 3.25 11.92
C ALA A 114 -4.39 3.15 11.33
N TYR A 115 -4.65 3.80 10.19
CA TYR A 115 -5.91 3.68 9.47
C TYR A 115 -6.16 2.25 8.94
N LEU A 116 -5.14 1.57 8.42
CA LEU A 116 -5.24 0.17 8.03
C LEU A 116 -5.59 -0.74 9.22
N THR A 117 -5.05 -0.46 10.40
CA THR A 117 -5.41 -1.16 11.64
C THR A 117 -6.86 -0.89 12.05
N GLU A 118 -7.35 0.34 11.87
CA GLU A 118 -8.77 0.68 12.10
C GLU A 118 -9.70 -0.14 11.19
N ILE A 119 -9.38 -0.25 9.89
CA ILE A 119 -10.16 -1.08 8.95
C ILE A 119 -10.15 -2.55 9.38
N LYS A 120 -8.99 -3.09 9.77
CA LYS A 120 -8.87 -4.48 10.22
C LYS A 120 -9.70 -4.74 11.48
N SER A 121 -9.64 -3.84 12.46
CA SER A 121 -10.42 -3.96 13.69
C SER A 121 -11.93 -3.95 13.42
N LEU A 122 -12.39 -3.14 12.45
CA LEU A 122 -13.79 -3.14 12.03
C LEU A 122 -14.19 -4.47 11.37
N ALA A 123 -13.31 -5.06 10.57
CA ALA A 123 -13.57 -6.35 9.92
C ALA A 123 -13.74 -7.52 10.92
N GLU A 124 -13.11 -7.44 12.09
CA GLU A 124 -13.28 -8.42 13.18
C GLU A 124 -14.70 -8.41 13.78
N GLU A 125 -15.48 -7.36 13.54
CA GLU A 125 -16.86 -7.24 14.03
C GLU A 125 -17.88 -7.93 13.09
N TYR A 126 -17.55 -8.09 11.80
CA TYR A 126 -18.48 -8.64 10.80
C TYR A 126 -19.03 -10.04 11.15
N PRO A 127 -18.25 -10.98 11.72
CA PRO A 127 -18.78 -12.28 12.13
C PRO A 127 -19.90 -12.19 13.19
N LYS A 128 -19.87 -11.17 14.05
CA LYS A 128 -20.92 -10.94 15.06
C LYS A 128 -22.22 -10.49 14.39
N LEU A 129 -22.12 -9.62 13.39
CA LEU A 129 -23.25 -9.19 12.58
C LEU A 129 -23.86 -10.37 11.79
N ASP A 130 -23.01 -11.18 11.16
CA ASP A 130 -23.45 -12.40 10.45
C ASP A 130 -24.17 -13.39 11.37
N THR A 131 -23.70 -13.55 12.60
CA THR A 131 -24.34 -14.42 13.60
C THR A 131 -25.71 -13.88 13.99
N ALA A 132 -25.82 -12.58 14.25
CA ALA A 132 -27.10 -11.94 14.57
C ALA A 132 -28.11 -12.06 13.41
N ARG A 133 -27.64 -11.91 12.16
CA ARG A 133 -28.46 -12.12 10.96
C ARG A 133 -28.99 -13.54 10.86
N ARG A 134 -28.13 -14.55 11.11
CA ARG A 134 -28.54 -15.96 11.09
C ARG A 134 -29.56 -16.29 12.18
N ASP A 135 -29.40 -15.70 13.37
CA ASP A 135 -30.35 -15.88 14.47
C ASP A 135 -31.72 -15.28 14.11
N TYR A 136 -31.74 -14.07 13.55
CA TYR A 136 -32.96 -13.42 13.07
C TYR A 136 -33.68 -14.25 12.00
N ALA A 137 -32.97 -14.65 10.94
CA ALA A 137 -33.51 -15.48 9.87
C ALA A 137 -34.07 -16.82 10.39
N MET A 138 -33.38 -17.45 11.35
CA MET A 138 -33.84 -18.69 11.98
C MET A 138 -35.19 -18.51 12.69
N TYR A 139 -35.35 -17.43 13.46
CA TYR A 139 -36.60 -17.17 14.18
C TYR A 139 -37.72 -16.77 13.22
N GLN A 140 -37.42 -16.03 12.16
CA GLN A 140 -38.39 -15.70 11.11
C GLN A 140 -38.95 -16.99 10.49
N ALA A 141 -38.07 -17.90 10.07
CA ALA A 141 -38.49 -19.18 9.49
C ALA A 141 -39.27 -20.08 10.48
N LYS A 142 -39.04 -19.96 11.79
CA LYS A 142 -39.82 -20.69 12.81
C LYS A 142 -41.21 -20.10 12.97
N VAL A 143 -41.32 -18.78 13.06
CA VAL A 143 -42.61 -18.09 13.15
C VAL A 143 -43.46 -18.38 11.91
N ASP A 144 -42.87 -18.29 10.71
CA ASP A 144 -43.56 -18.58 9.44
C ASP A 144 -44.08 -20.03 9.38
N LYS A 145 -43.33 -20.99 9.92
CA LYS A 145 -43.77 -22.41 9.99
C LYS A 145 -44.88 -22.63 11.02
N LEU A 146 -44.83 -21.93 12.14
CA LEU A 146 -45.85 -22.04 13.19
C LEU A 146 -47.16 -21.34 12.80
N GLY A 147 -47.11 -20.29 11.97
CA GLY A 147 -48.32 -19.65 11.43
C GLY A 147 -49.06 -20.49 10.38
N LYS A 148 -48.40 -21.50 9.79
CA LYS A 148 -48.99 -22.42 8.79
C LYS A 148 -49.58 -23.70 9.39
N LYS A 149 -49.47 -23.90 10.70
CA LYS A 149 -50.02 -25.06 11.43
C LYS A 149 -50.92 -24.54 12.55
N ASP A 150 -51.99 -25.29 12.88
CA ASP A 150 -52.69 -25.13 14.16
C ASP A 150 -51.71 -25.50 15.28
N SER A 151 -50.96 -24.51 15.72
CA SER A 151 -49.87 -24.67 16.67
C SER A 151 -50.21 -23.96 17.96
N ASP A 152 -49.80 -24.58 19.07
CA ASP A 152 -49.91 -24.08 20.44
C ASP A 152 -49.58 -22.57 20.56
N SER A 153 -50.56 -21.81 21.04
CA SER A 153 -50.52 -20.35 21.25
C SER A 153 -49.28 -19.91 22.04
N ASP A 154 -48.91 -20.67 23.08
CA ASP A 154 -47.75 -20.35 23.92
C ASP A 154 -46.43 -20.50 23.15
N LYS A 155 -46.35 -21.46 22.23
CA LYS A 155 -45.18 -21.66 21.37
C LYS A 155 -45.06 -20.58 20.31
N GLN A 156 -46.20 -20.11 19.77
CA GLN A 156 -46.20 -18.97 18.84
C GLN A 156 -45.72 -17.70 19.54
N SER A 157 -46.32 -17.35 20.68
CA SER A 157 -45.94 -16.17 21.47
C SER A 157 -44.45 -16.17 21.82
N ARG A 158 -43.91 -17.29 22.33
CA ARG A 158 -42.47 -17.39 22.67
C ARG A 158 -41.53 -17.25 21.48
N ASN A 159 -41.90 -17.73 20.29
CA ASN A 159 -41.05 -17.58 19.11
C ASN A 159 -41.19 -16.19 18.48
N MET A 160 -42.34 -15.53 18.62
CA MET A 160 -42.53 -14.14 18.22
C MET A 160 -41.64 -13.21 19.06
N GLY A 161 -41.63 -13.36 20.39
CA GLY A 161 -40.73 -12.58 21.25
C GLY A 161 -39.25 -12.78 20.88
N LYS A 162 -38.82 -14.02 20.59
CA LYS A 162 -37.45 -14.28 20.12
C LYS A 162 -37.14 -13.68 18.75
N LEU A 163 -38.14 -13.60 17.86
CA LEU A 163 -38.01 -12.93 16.57
C LEU A 163 -37.79 -11.43 16.77
N GLU A 164 -38.60 -10.79 17.61
CA GLU A 164 -38.45 -9.37 17.95
C GLU A 164 -37.09 -9.07 18.59
N ASP A 165 -36.68 -9.87 19.57
CA ASP A 165 -35.38 -9.73 20.24
C ASP A 165 -34.21 -9.87 19.25
N SER A 166 -34.26 -10.89 18.39
CA SER A 166 -33.19 -11.13 17.40
C SER A 166 -33.15 -10.08 16.30
N LYS A 167 -34.32 -9.56 15.88
CA LYS A 167 -34.44 -8.46 14.93
C LYS A 167 -33.86 -7.16 15.50
N ALA A 168 -34.25 -6.80 16.74
CA ALA A 168 -33.74 -5.61 17.41
C ALA A 168 -32.21 -5.67 17.57
N LYS A 169 -31.68 -6.84 17.97
CA LYS A 169 -30.24 -7.08 18.08
C LYS A 169 -29.52 -6.95 16.72
N TYR A 170 -30.06 -7.56 15.67
CA TYR A 170 -29.47 -7.47 14.33
C TYR A 170 -29.46 -6.03 13.82
N ASN A 171 -30.58 -5.31 13.91
CA ASN A 171 -30.69 -3.93 13.43
C ASN A 171 -29.73 -2.99 14.19
N SER A 172 -29.67 -3.11 15.53
CA SER A 172 -28.75 -2.31 16.34
C SER A 172 -27.28 -2.56 15.97
N LEU A 173 -26.89 -3.82 15.77
CA LEU A 173 -25.54 -4.15 15.32
C LEU A 173 -25.26 -3.64 13.91
N LEU A 174 -26.23 -3.76 12.99
CA LEU A 174 -26.10 -3.31 11.61
C LEU A 174 -25.92 -1.79 11.54
N GLU A 175 -26.78 -1.02 12.22
CA GLU A 175 -26.70 0.44 12.28
C GLU A 175 -25.37 0.91 12.88
N GLY A 176 -24.95 0.32 14.01
CA GLY A 176 -23.67 0.65 14.63
C GLY A 176 -22.48 0.33 13.73
N THR A 177 -22.50 -0.81 13.04
CA THR A 177 -21.43 -1.21 12.13
C THR A 177 -21.39 -0.30 10.91
N LEU A 178 -22.54 -0.03 10.28
CA LEU A 178 -22.65 0.88 9.13
C LEU A 178 -22.15 2.28 9.48
N HIS A 179 -22.51 2.80 10.66
CA HIS A 179 -22.02 4.11 11.12
C HIS A 179 -20.49 4.14 11.20
N ARG A 180 -19.88 3.12 11.81
CA ARG A 180 -18.41 2.99 11.89
C ARG A 180 -17.78 2.86 10.50
N MET A 181 -18.32 2.00 9.63
CA MET A 181 -17.84 1.81 8.26
C MET A 181 -17.84 3.12 7.47
N LYS A 182 -18.92 3.91 7.54
CA LYS A 182 -19.00 5.21 6.86
C LYS A 182 -17.93 6.17 7.37
N LYS A 183 -17.82 6.32 8.69
CA LYS A 183 -16.83 7.19 9.33
C LYS A 183 -15.39 6.78 9.03
N THR A 184 -15.11 5.49 8.95
CA THR A 184 -13.80 4.98 8.52
C THR A 184 -13.59 5.31 7.04
N TYR A 185 -14.56 5.02 6.18
CA TYR A 185 -14.46 5.24 4.73
C TYR A 185 -14.29 6.72 4.34
N GLU A 186 -14.89 7.66 5.08
CA GLU A 186 -14.69 9.10 4.91
C GLU A 186 -13.20 9.52 4.97
N LYS A 187 -12.38 8.79 5.72
CA LYS A 187 -10.93 9.06 5.82
C LYS A 187 -10.15 8.54 4.61
N ALA A 188 -10.72 7.69 3.76
CA ALA A 188 -9.98 7.03 2.69
C ALA A 188 -9.25 8.03 1.77
N ALA A 189 -9.93 9.10 1.37
CA ALA A 189 -9.37 10.10 0.46
C ALA A 189 -8.12 10.77 1.02
N ILE A 190 -8.11 11.14 2.31
CA ILE A 190 -6.95 11.78 2.94
C ILE A 190 -5.81 10.77 3.14
N MET A 191 -6.11 9.50 3.34
CA MET A 191 -5.10 8.44 3.50
C MET A 191 -4.39 8.13 2.17
N PHE A 192 -5.12 8.11 1.05
CA PHE A 192 -4.49 8.04 -0.28
C PHE A 192 -3.58 9.24 -0.56
N ARG A 193 -4.03 10.45 -0.20
CA ARG A 193 -3.19 11.66 -0.31
C ARG A 193 -1.93 11.55 0.55
N ALA A 194 -2.05 11.05 1.78
CA ALA A 194 -0.92 10.85 2.66
C ALA A 194 0.10 9.87 2.07
N SER A 195 -0.33 8.73 1.52
CA SER A 195 0.55 7.77 0.82
C SER A 195 1.23 8.39 -0.40
N TYR A 196 0.47 9.12 -1.23
CA TYR A 196 1.02 9.80 -2.41
C TYR A 196 2.09 10.83 -2.03
N ILE A 197 1.79 11.67 -1.03
CA ILE A 197 2.73 12.69 -0.53
C ILE A 197 3.97 12.02 0.06
N ALA A 198 3.81 10.97 0.87
CA ALA A 198 4.93 10.24 1.47
C ALA A 198 5.89 9.69 0.40
N TYR A 199 5.34 9.08 -0.65
CA TYR A 199 6.12 8.58 -1.77
C TYR A 199 6.93 9.69 -2.44
N TRP A 200 6.32 10.81 -2.80
CA TRP A 200 7.03 11.87 -3.52
C TRP A 200 8.00 12.69 -2.66
N ILE A 201 7.72 12.86 -1.37
CA ILE A 201 8.70 13.44 -0.43
C ILE A 201 9.93 12.54 -0.35
N TYR A 202 9.72 11.23 -0.25
CA TYR A 202 10.83 10.28 -0.24
C TYR A 202 11.64 10.35 -1.55
N GLN A 203 10.96 10.30 -2.71
CA GLN A 203 11.62 10.41 -4.02
C GLN A 203 12.44 11.71 -4.16
N ASN A 204 11.88 12.85 -3.74
CA ASN A 204 12.59 14.12 -3.79
C ASN A 204 13.83 14.11 -2.88
N SER A 205 13.68 13.63 -1.65
CA SER A 205 14.80 13.53 -0.70
C SER A 205 15.93 12.66 -1.26
N VAL A 206 15.59 11.53 -1.88
CA VAL A 206 16.57 10.67 -2.54
C VAL A 206 17.23 11.37 -3.71
N HIS A 207 16.48 12.05 -4.58
CA HIS A 207 17.06 12.79 -5.69
C HIS A 207 18.04 13.87 -5.22
N ASP A 208 17.72 14.59 -4.14
CA ASP A 208 18.61 15.59 -3.56
C ASP A 208 19.90 14.95 -3.01
N ILE A 209 19.80 13.82 -2.30
CA ILE A 209 20.95 13.06 -1.80
C ILE A 209 21.82 12.57 -2.96
N LEU A 210 21.22 11.89 -3.93
CA LEU A 210 21.96 11.35 -5.08
C LEU A 210 22.57 12.50 -5.91
N GLY A 211 21.87 13.60 -6.11
CA GLY A 211 22.38 14.79 -6.82
C GLY A 211 23.57 15.43 -6.11
N LYS A 212 23.49 15.57 -4.78
CA LYS A 212 24.58 16.10 -3.93
C LYS A 212 25.84 15.23 -4.02
N HIS A 213 25.70 13.91 -3.92
CA HIS A 213 26.84 13.00 -3.81
C HIS A 213 27.39 12.51 -5.15
N PHE A 214 26.54 12.32 -6.17
CA PHE A 214 26.96 11.94 -7.52
C PHE A 214 27.23 13.12 -8.45
N GLY A 215 26.86 14.34 -8.05
CA GLY A 215 27.03 15.55 -8.86
C GLY A 215 28.43 15.71 -9.48
N PRO A 216 29.52 15.56 -8.70
CA PRO A 216 30.88 15.65 -9.23
C PRO A 216 31.20 14.59 -10.29
N ALA A 217 30.88 13.31 -10.02
CA ALA A 217 31.10 12.20 -10.95
C ALA A 217 30.27 12.36 -12.24
N MET A 218 29.01 12.80 -12.12
CA MET A 218 28.15 13.09 -13.28
C MET A 218 28.68 14.26 -14.11
N SER A 219 29.19 15.31 -13.45
CA SER A 219 29.76 16.48 -14.14
C SER A 219 31.02 16.10 -14.91
N TYR A 220 31.91 15.33 -14.27
CA TYR A 220 33.09 14.77 -14.94
C TYR A 220 32.70 13.92 -16.15
N ALA A 221 31.77 12.97 -15.98
CA ALA A 221 31.32 12.12 -17.09
C ALA A 221 30.80 12.95 -18.28
N ARG A 222 29.99 13.99 -18.02
CA ARG A 222 29.47 14.87 -19.08
C ARG A 222 30.55 15.69 -19.78
N LEU A 223 31.54 16.20 -19.03
CA LEU A 223 32.61 17.01 -19.59
C LEU A 223 33.59 16.18 -20.43
N HIS A 224 33.83 14.92 -20.05
CA HIS A 224 34.88 14.10 -20.66
C HIS A 224 34.37 13.03 -21.63
N ALA A 225 33.06 12.78 -21.72
CA ALA A 225 32.51 11.72 -22.59
C ALA A 225 32.94 11.87 -24.06
N ASP A 226 32.74 13.04 -24.66
CA ASP A 226 33.07 13.27 -26.08
C ASP A 226 34.58 13.21 -26.35
N ALA A 227 35.38 13.73 -25.42
CA ALA A 227 36.84 13.67 -25.50
C ALA A 227 37.33 12.21 -25.48
N VAL A 228 36.80 11.38 -24.58
CA VAL A 228 37.13 9.95 -24.51
C VAL A 228 36.72 9.21 -25.80
N LEU A 229 35.56 9.53 -26.39
CA LEU A 229 35.13 8.94 -27.66
C LEU A 229 36.05 9.33 -28.83
N LEU A 230 36.50 10.58 -28.86
CA LEU A 230 37.43 11.08 -29.88
C LEU A 230 38.82 10.44 -29.74
N GLU A 231 39.37 10.43 -28.53
CA GLU A 231 40.71 9.90 -28.22
C GLU A 231 40.80 8.38 -28.35
N SER A 232 39.70 7.66 -28.10
CA SER A 232 39.61 6.21 -28.31
C SER A 232 39.51 5.80 -29.78
N GLY A 233 39.42 6.76 -30.71
CA GLY A 233 39.29 6.50 -32.15
C GLY A 233 37.93 5.92 -32.55
N THR A 234 36.91 6.03 -31.70
CA THR A 234 35.56 5.48 -31.93
C THR A 234 34.58 6.49 -32.53
N ALA A 235 34.95 7.77 -32.60
CA ALA A 235 34.20 8.79 -33.32
C ALA A 235 34.61 8.83 -34.81
N SER A 236 33.74 8.36 -35.70
CA SER A 236 33.79 8.74 -37.12
C SER A 236 33.55 10.25 -37.22
N ALA A 237 34.39 10.96 -37.97
CA ALA A 237 34.25 12.40 -38.21
C ALA A 237 32.80 12.72 -38.62
N PRO A 238 32.20 13.83 -38.12
CA PRO A 238 30.90 14.26 -38.60
C PRO A 238 30.95 14.41 -40.12
N PRO A 239 29.89 14.00 -40.86
CA PRO A 239 29.89 14.07 -42.31
C PRO A 239 30.20 15.50 -42.73
N SER A 240 31.20 15.66 -43.59
CA SER A 240 31.57 16.95 -44.17
C SER A 240 30.31 17.63 -44.73
N PRO A 241 30.11 18.94 -44.47
CA PRO A 241 28.95 19.64 -44.99
C PRO A 241 28.92 19.51 -46.51
N THR A 242 27.84 18.93 -47.02
CA THR A 242 27.58 18.84 -48.45
C THR A 242 27.61 20.27 -49.02
N PRO A 243 28.45 20.58 -50.02
CA PRO A 243 28.45 21.90 -50.61
C PRO A 243 27.05 22.19 -51.18
N PRO A 244 26.55 23.44 -51.06
CA PRO A 244 25.22 23.78 -51.52
C PRO A 244 25.11 23.52 -53.03
N SER A 245 24.06 22.80 -53.43
CA SER A 245 23.73 22.57 -54.83
C SER A 245 23.62 23.92 -55.56
N PRO A 246 24.17 24.04 -56.78
CA PRO A 246 24.00 25.25 -57.57
C PRO A 246 22.52 25.40 -57.91
N THR A 247 21.97 26.56 -57.56
CA THR A 247 20.64 27.01 -57.98
C THR A 247 20.59 27.14 -59.51
N GLU A 248 19.67 26.41 -60.13
CA GLU A 248 19.07 26.74 -61.43
C GLU A 248 17.66 27.28 -61.22
#